data_AF-A0A817DSY7-F1
#
_entry.id   AF-A0A817DSY7-F1
#
_cell.length_a   1.000
_cell.length_b   1.000
_cell.length_c   1.000
_cell.angle_alpha   90.00
_cell.angle_beta   90.00
_cell.angle_gamma   90.00
#
_symmetry.space_group_name_H-M   'P 1'
#
loop_
_entity.id
_entity.type
_entity.pdbx_description
1 polymer ?
#
loop_
_entity_poly.entity_id
_entity_poly.type
_entity_poly.pdbx_seq_one_letter_code
_entity_poly.pdbx_strand_id
1 'polypeptide(L)'
;MTDSELDTLRAKRLAELQQQQQQHVGGNKNDRNTAEEQRQQQEDMRNTMLSSLLTQEARARLNTIALAKPEKGRMVEDILIQNARRGAFGSKKVNEEQLIGLLEQVSKATEKTTKVNFDRRRAALDSDSD
;
A
#
# COMPACT_ATOMS: atom_id res chain seq x y z
N MET A 1 19.82 -37.52 11.71
CA MET A 1 19.15 -36.21 11.58
C MET A 1 19.74 -35.32 10.47
N THR A 2 20.77 -35.77 9.75
CA THR A 2 21.43 -35.05 8.63
C THR A 2 20.78 -35.32 7.26
N ASP A 3 20.06 -36.44 7.11
CA ASP A 3 19.42 -36.81 5.84
C ASP A 3 18.18 -35.97 5.48
N SER A 4 17.48 -35.44 6.48
CA SER A 4 16.27 -34.62 6.23
C SER A 4 16.62 -33.22 5.68
N GLU A 5 17.78 -32.67 6.05
CA GLU A 5 18.27 -31.41 5.48
C GLU A 5 18.79 -31.59 4.06
N LEU A 6 19.34 -32.76 3.74
CA LEU A 6 19.75 -33.12 2.37
C LEU A 6 18.55 -33.35 1.45
N ASP A 7 17.49 -33.98 1.95
CA ASP A 7 16.27 -34.21 1.17
C ASP A 7 15.53 -32.91 0.88
N THR A 8 15.43 -32.02 1.86
CA THR A 8 14.86 -30.67 1.67
C THR A 8 15.70 -29.82 0.71
N LEU A 9 17.03 -29.92 0.73
CA LEU A 9 17.90 -29.23 -0.22
C LEU A 9 17.71 -29.76 -1.64
N ARG A 10 17.55 -31.08 -1.80
CA ARG A 10 17.31 -31.74 -3.09
C ARG A 10 15.93 -31.38 -3.66
N ALA A 11 14.89 -31.40 -2.81
CA ALA A 11 13.54 -30.96 -3.17
C ALA A 11 13.52 -29.49 -3.60
N LYS A 12 14.22 -28.62 -2.87
CA LYS A 12 14.34 -27.20 -3.20
C LYS A 12 15.07 -26.96 -4.52
N ARG A 13 16.16 -27.71 -4.77
CA ARG A 13 16.91 -27.63 -6.05
C ARG A 13 16.10 -28.16 -7.23
N LEU A 14 15.30 -29.21 -7.02
CA LEU A 14 14.43 -29.78 -8.04
C LEU A 14 13.26 -28.84 -8.38
N ALA A 15 12.67 -28.20 -7.38
CA ALA A 15 11.64 -27.18 -7.57
C ALA A 15 12.17 -25.95 -8.32
N GLU A 16 13.38 -25.49 -7.99
CA GLU A 16 14.05 -24.38 -8.69
C GLU A 16 14.34 -24.73 -10.16
N LEU A 17 14.77 -25.97 -10.43
CA LEU A 17 15.01 -26.45 -11.80
C LEU A 17 13.71 -26.57 -12.60
N GLN A 18 12.63 -27.06 -11.98
CA GLN A 18 11.31 -27.14 -12.59
C GLN A 18 10.77 -25.74 -12.91
N GLN A 19 10.97 -24.78 -12.00
CA GLN A 19 10.58 -23.38 -12.20
C GLN A 19 11.39 -22.75 -13.33
N GLN A 20 12.71 -23.00 -13.40
CA GLN A 20 13.59 -22.48 -14.46
C GLN A 20 13.29 -23.10 -15.84
N GLN A 21 12.89 -24.37 -15.88
CA GLN A 21 12.49 -25.05 -17.13
C GLN A 21 11.10 -24.60 -17.60
N GLN A 22 10.18 -24.31 -16.68
CA GLN A 22 8.86 -23.75 -16.99
C GLN A 22 8.94 -22.27 -17.43
N GLN A 23 9.98 -21.55 -17.01
CA GLN A 23 10.25 -20.17 -17.42
C GLN A 23 10.77 -20.04 -18.87
N HIS A 24 11.36 -21.11 -19.44
CA HIS A 24 11.89 -21.11 -20.81
C HIS A 24 10.88 -21.48 -21.91
N VAL A 25 9.69 -22.00 -21.57
CA VAL A 25 8.70 -22.48 -22.56
C VAL A 25 7.43 -21.59 -22.64
N GLY A 26 7.29 -20.57 -21.79
CA GLY A 26 6.07 -19.73 -21.70
C GLY A 26 6.33 -18.22 -21.54
N GLY A 27 7.42 -17.71 -22.11
CA GLY A 27 8.06 -16.43 -21.80
C GLY A 27 7.32 -15.11 -22.13
N ASN A 28 6.00 -15.03 -22.01
CA ASN A 28 5.32 -13.72 -22.17
C ASN A 28 4.06 -13.49 -21.32
N LYS A 29 3.71 -14.41 -20.41
CA LYS A 29 2.48 -14.31 -19.58
C LYS A 29 2.73 -14.27 -18.06
N ASN A 30 3.89 -14.75 -17.59
CA ASN A 30 4.17 -14.86 -16.15
C ASN A 30 4.68 -13.58 -15.48
N ASP A 31 5.37 -12.67 -16.18
CA ASP A 31 5.83 -11.40 -15.59
C ASP A 31 4.70 -10.40 -15.32
N ARG A 32 3.61 -10.44 -16.10
CA ARG A 32 2.40 -9.66 -15.78
C ARG A 32 1.64 -10.26 -14.60
N ASN A 33 1.47 -11.59 -14.59
CA ASN A 33 0.77 -12.27 -13.49
C ASN A 33 1.49 -12.10 -12.15
N THR A 34 2.82 -12.16 -12.11
CA THR A 34 3.55 -12.00 -10.84
C THR A 34 3.47 -10.57 -10.29
N ALA A 35 3.43 -9.54 -11.15
CA ALA A 35 3.23 -8.17 -10.71
C ALA A 35 1.79 -7.90 -10.23
N GLU A 36 0.79 -8.48 -10.91
CA GLU A 36 -0.62 -8.39 -10.50
C GLU A 36 -0.90 -9.16 -9.21
N GLU A 37 -0.37 -10.37 -9.07
CA GLU A 37 -0.47 -11.16 -7.83
C GLU A 37 0.17 -10.42 -6.66
N GLN A 38 1.34 -9.80 -6.83
CA GLN A 38 1.96 -9.03 -5.77
C GLN A 38 1.14 -7.80 -5.35
N ARG A 39 0.46 -7.14 -6.30
CA ARG A 39 -0.43 -6.02 -5.99
C ARG A 39 -1.68 -6.49 -5.26
N GLN A 40 -2.32 -7.55 -5.74
CA GLN A 40 -3.49 -8.14 -5.12
C GLN A 40 -3.17 -8.63 -3.70
N GLN A 41 -2.04 -9.32 -3.49
CA GLN A 41 -1.62 -9.73 -2.15
C GLN A 41 -1.41 -8.55 -1.21
N GLN A 42 -0.87 -7.43 -1.70
CA GLN A 42 -0.71 -6.22 -0.90
C GLN A 42 -2.05 -5.54 -0.59
N GLU A 43 -2.97 -5.53 -1.55
CA GLU A 43 -4.33 -5.00 -1.38
C GLU A 43 -5.15 -5.87 -0.44
N ASP A 44 -5.06 -7.19 -0.54
CA ASP A 44 -5.71 -8.14 0.35
C ASP A 44 -5.16 -8.01 1.75
N MET A 45 -3.84 -7.96 1.92
CA MET A 45 -3.21 -7.74 3.23
C MET A 45 -3.65 -6.39 3.83
N ARG A 46 -3.75 -5.33 3.02
CA ARG A 46 -4.29 -4.04 3.44
C ARG A 46 -5.76 -4.16 3.86
N ASN A 47 -6.58 -4.81 3.06
CA ASN A 47 -8.01 -4.96 3.29
C ASN A 47 -8.29 -5.84 4.51
N THR A 48 -7.49 -6.89 4.76
CA THR A 48 -7.56 -7.71 5.98
C THR A 48 -7.22 -6.88 7.22
N MET A 49 -6.14 -6.08 7.17
CA MET A 49 -5.79 -5.18 8.29
C MET A 49 -6.90 -4.16 8.55
N LEU A 50 -7.40 -3.51 7.51
CA LEU A 50 -8.51 -2.55 7.61
C LEU A 50 -9.78 -3.23 8.15
N SER A 51 -10.09 -4.45 7.70
CA SER A 51 -11.25 -5.22 8.18
C SER A 51 -11.16 -5.59 9.67
N SER A 52 -9.95 -5.89 10.16
CA SER A 52 -9.73 -6.18 11.58
C SER A 52 -9.79 -4.92 12.45
N LEU A 53 -9.48 -3.77 11.87
CA LEU A 53 -9.35 -2.50 12.58
C LEU A 53 -10.64 -1.67 12.58
N LEU A 54 -11.41 -1.70 11.50
CA LEU A 54 -12.63 -0.89 11.34
C LEU A 54 -13.87 -1.64 11.83
N THR A 55 -14.83 -0.92 12.42
CA THR A 55 -16.18 -1.44 12.63
C THR A 55 -16.97 -1.50 11.32
N GLN A 56 -18.08 -2.25 11.30
CA GLN A 56 -18.93 -2.37 10.10
C GLN A 56 -19.47 -1.00 9.64
N GLU A 57 -19.85 -0.13 10.57
CA GLU A 57 -20.30 1.23 10.30
C GLU A 57 -19.18 2.10 9.71
N ALA A 58 -17.97 2.00 10.27
CA ALA A 58 -16.81 2.74 9.75
C ALA A 58 -16.43 2.31 8.33
N ARG A 59 -16.56 1.01 7.98
CA ARG A 59 -16.37 0.54 6.60
C ARG A 59 -17.40 1.12 5.64
N ALA A 60 -18.69 1.14 6.03
CA ALA A 60 -19.74 1.72 5.20
C ALA A 60 -19.48 3.20 4.93
N ARG A 61 -19.09 3.96 5.97
CA ARG A 61 -18.71 5.38 5.82
C ARG A 61 -17.48 5.57 4.95
N LEU A 62 -16.43 4.79 5.16
CA LEU A 62 -15.22 4.86 4.33
C LEU A 62 -15.54 4.61 2.86
N ASN A 63 -16.42 3.65 2.55
CA ASN A 63 -16.87 3.37 1.20
C ASN A 63 -17.67 4.55 0.61
N THR A 64 -18.61 5.13 1.36
CA THR A 64 -19.35 6.33 0.92
C THR A 64 -18.41 7.52 0.68
N ILE A 65 -17.40 7.71 1.53
CA ILE A 65 -16.39 8.76 1.37
C ILE A 65 -15.53 8.50 0.14
N ALA A 66 -15.11 7.25 -0.10
CA ALA A 66 -14.33 6.88 -1.27
C ALA A 66 -15.12 7.11 -2.58
N LEU A 67 -16.43 6.86 -2.56
CA LEU A 67 -17.34 7.17 -3.68
C LEU A 67 -17.50 8.68 -3.89
N ALA A 68 -17.64 9.46 -2.82
CA ALA A 68 -17.84 10.90 -2.92
C ALA A 68 -16.54 11.66 -3.27
N LYS A 69 -15.43 11.29 -2.61
CA LYS A 69 -14.11 11.91 -2.74
C LYS A 69 -13.02 10.85 -2.53
N PRO A 70 -12.56 10.17 -3.60
CA PRO A 70 -11.60 9.07 -3.49
C PRO A 70 -10.25 9.53 -2.93
N GLU A 71 -9.84 10.77 -3.17
CA GLU A 71 -8.59 11.33 -2.62
C GLU A 71 -8.59 11.36 -1.08
N LYS A 72 -9.72 11.71 -0.48
CA LYS A 72 -9.86 11.76 0.98
C LYS A 72 -9.96 10.36 1.58
N GLY A 73 -10.68 9.46 0.91
CA GLY A 73 -10.75 8.05 1.30
C GLY A 73 -9.37 7.41 1.37
N ARG A 74 -8.56 7.56 0.32
CA ARG A 74 -7.18 7.03 0.28
C ARG A 74 -6.28 7.60 1.38
N MET A 75 -6.36 8.90 1.63
CA MET A 75 -5.55 9.52 2.69
C MET A 75 -5.92 8.97 4.07
N VAL A 76 -7.22 8.77 4.33
CA VAL A 76 -7.69 8.17 5.57
C VAL A 76 -7.26 6.70 5.68
N GLU A 77 -7.34 5.93 4.60
CA GLU A 77 -6.83 4.54 4.54
C GLU A 77 -5.33 4.45 4.85
N ASP A 78 -4.50 5.29 4.22
CA ASP A 78 -3.05 5.26 4.44
C ASP A 78 -2.68 5.65 5.87
N ILE A 79 -3.35 6.65 6.46
CA ILE A 79 -3.15 7.00 7.88
C ILE A 79 -3.56 5.83 8.76
N LEU A 80 -4.67 5.16 8.46
CA LEU A 80 -5.13 4.00 9.22
C LEU A 80 -4.13 2.86 9.17
N ILE A 81 -3.60 2.56 7.98
CA ILE A 81 -2.60 1.50 7.78
C ILE A 81 -1.28 1.85 8.48
N GLN A 82 -0.84 3.11 8.38
CA GLN A 82 0.39 3.57 9.05
C GLN A 82 0.28 3.43 10.56
N ASN A 83 -0.86 3.81 11.13
CA ASN A 83 -1.12 3.70 12.56
C ASN A 83 -1.33 2.23 12.99
N ALA A 84 -1.93 1.38 12.15
CA ALA A 84 -2.03 -0.05 12.37
C ALA A 84 -0.66 -0.73 12.42
N ARG A 85 0.23 -0.40 11.48
CA ARG A 85 1.62 -0.89 11.44
C ARG A 85 2.43 -0.43 12.66
N ARG A 86 2.15 0.77 13.17
CA ARG A 86 2.75 1.31 14.40
C ARG A 86 2.16 0.72 15.69
N GLY A 87 1.10 -0.09 15.60
CA GLY A 87 0.39 -0.64 16.75
C GLY A 87 -0.40 0.39 17.56
N ALA A 88 -0.61 1.60 17.03
CA ALA A 88 -1.22 2.72 17.75
C ALA A 88 -2.70 2.49 18.07
N PHE A 89 -3.39 1.64 17.31
CA PHE A 89 -4.80 1.35 17.51
C PHE A 89 -5.11 0.21 18.49
N GLY A 90 -4.08 -0.54 18.95
CA GLY A 90 -4.24 -1.60 19.95
C GLY A 90 -5.43 -2.54 19.67
N SER A 91 -6.11 -2.97 20.75
CA SER A 91 -7.32 -3.82 20.70
C SER A 91 -8.63 -3.05 20.43
N LYS A 92 -8.58 -1.74 20.16
CA LYS A 92 -9.77 -0.91 19.94
C LYS A 92 -10.05 -0.76 18.45
N LYS A 93 -11.24 -1.16 18.04
CA LYS A 93 -11.74 -0.93 16.69
C LYS A 93 -11.95 0.57 16.48
N VAL A 94 -11.60 1.05 15.29
CA VAL A 94 -11.88 2.41 14.84
C VAL A 94 -13.38 2.51 14.55
N ASN A 95 -14.05 3.34 15.34
CA ASN A 95 -15.46 3.67 15.18
C ASN A 95 -15.65 4.78 14.15
N GLU A 96 -16.89 4.96 13.70
CA GLU A 96 -17.29 6.02 12.77
C GLU A 96 -16.87 7.41 13.25
N GLU A 97 -17.10 7.75 14.52
CA GLU A 97 -16.75 9.08 15.06
C GLU A 97 -15.25 9.39 14.96
N GLN A 98 -14.41 8.39 15.21
CA GLN A 98 -12.95 8.53 15.09
C GLN A 98 -12.52 8.70 13.64
N LEU A 99 -13.19 7.99 12.72
CA LEU A 99 -12.96 8.13 11.29
C LEU A 99 -13.35 9.54 10.80
N ILE A 100 -14.48 10.07 11.27
CA ILE A 100 -14.95 11.42 10.95
C ILE A 100 -13.97 12.47 11.48
N GLY A 101 -13.53 12.37 12.74
CA GLY A 101 -12.55 13.30 13.30
C GLY A 101 -11.23 13.31 12.53
N LEU A 102 -10.75 12.13 12.11
CA LEU A 102 -9.56 12.00 11.27
C LEU A 102 -9.77 12.63 9.89
N LEU A 103 -10.94 12.39 9.28
CA LEU A 103 -11.31 12.96 7.98
C LEU A 103 -11.39 14.48 8.03
N GLU A 104 -11.97 15.06 9.08
CA GLU A 104 -12.04 16.51 9.26
C GLU A 104 -10.64 17.12 9.42
N GLN A 105 -9.78 16.49 10.21
CA GLN A 105 -8.39 16.93 10.39
C GLN A 105 -7.63 16.87 9.05
N VAL A 106 -7.80 15.78 8.30
CA VAL A 106 -7.25 15.61 6.95
C VAL A 106 -7.79 16.68 5.99
N SER A 107 -9.09 16.96 6.01
CA SER A 107 -9.70 17.98 5.16
C SER A 107 -9.11 19.36 5.45
N LYS A 108 -9.04 19.74 6.74
CA LYS A 108 -8.44 21.00 7.21
C LYS A 108 -6.95 21.11 6.88
N ALA A 109 -6.21 20.00 6.92
CA ALA A 109 -4.79 19.98 6.58
C ALA A 109 -4.56 20.12 5.08
N THR A 110 -5.37 19.44 4.25
CA THR A 110 -5.22 19.47 2.79
C THR A 110 -5.64 20.82 2.20
N GLU A 111 -6.63 21.50 2.78
CA GLU A 111 -7.04 22.84 2.34
C GLU A 111 -5.93 23.89 2.50
N LYS A 112 -4.93 23.66 3.36
CA LYS A 112 -3.87 24.63 3.66
C LYS A 112 -2.59 24.45 2.83
N THR A 113 -2.52 23.49 1.90
CA THR A 113 -1.28 23.18 1.17
C THR A 113 -1.35 23.47 -0.33
N THR A 114 -1.53 24.74 -0.70
CA THR A 114 -1.04 25.29 -1.98
C THR A 114 -0.04 26.40 -1.74
N LYS A 115 0.96 26.15 -0.88
CA LYS A 115 2.08 27.07 -0.68
C LYS A 115 3.11 26.84 -1.79
N VAL A 116 2.86 27.42 -2.96
CA VAL A 116 3.79 27.44 -4.09
C VAL A 116 4.96 28.36 -3.71
N ASN A 117 6.09 27.79 -3.29
CA ASN A 117 7.33 28.54 -3.10
C ASN A 117 7.93 28.83 -4.48
N PHE A 118 7.70 30.04 -4.99
CA PHE A 118 8.35 30.52 -6.19
C PHE A 118 9.80 30.91 -5.86
N ASP A 119 10.75 30.04 -6.21
CA ASP A 119 12.18 30.33 -6.15
C ASP A 119 12.56 31.27 -7.30
N ARG A 120 12.35 32.58 -7.10
CA ARG A 120 12.52 33.63 -8.13
C ARG A 120 13.99 33.92 -8.48
N ARG A 121 14.96 33.18 -7.92
CA ARG A 121 16.41 33.44 -8.09
C ARG A 121 17.21 32.35 -8.82
N ARG A 122 16.57 31.30 -9.36
CA ARG A 122 17.31 30.24 -10.07
C ARG A 122 17.35 30.40 -11.59
N ALA A 123 16.55 31.29 -12.17
CA ALA A 123 16.48 31.51 -13.62
C ALA A 123 17.52 32.49 -14.19
N ALA A 124 18.43 33.02 -13.37
CA ALA A 124 19.40 34.06 -13.78
C ALA A 124 20.86 33.57 -13.90
N LEU A 125 21.11 32.25 -13.82
CA LEU A 125 22.49 31.70 -13.75
C LEU A 125 22.83 30.67 -14.84
N ASP A 126 21.99 30.50 -15.87
CA ASP A 126 22.24 29.51 -16.96
C ASP A 126 22.17 30.13 -18.37
N SER A 127 22.62 31.38 -18.51
CA SER A 127 22.81 32.02 -19.82
C SER A 127 24.05 32.91 -19.79
N ASP A 128 25.22 32.27 -19.71
CA ASP A 128 26.47 32.79 -20.27
C ASP A 128 27.53 31.67 -20.35
N SER A 129 27.41 30.86 -21.40
CA SER A 129 28.49 29.98 -21.89
C SER A 129 28.37 29.94 -23.41
N ASP A 130 29.02 30.91 -24.05
CA ASP A 130 29.59 30.80 -25.40
C ASP A 130 31.10 30.58 -25.23
#